data_AF-A0A836VTD4-F1
#
_entry.id   AF-A0A836VTD4-F1
#
_cell.length_a   1.000
_cell.length_b   1.000
_cell.length_c   1.000
_cell.angle_alpha   90.00
_cell.angle_beta   90.00
_cell.angle_gamma   90.00
#
_symmetry.space_group_name_H-M   'P 1'
#
loop_
_entity.id
_entity.type
_entity.pdbx_description
1 polymer ?
#
loop_
_entity_poly.entity_id
_entity_poly.type
_entity_poly.pdbx_seq_one_letter_code
_entity_poly.pdbx_strand_id
1 'polypeptide(L)'
;INKVDLIDVAALQPLVGLYAQLGYDVVLTSAVSGAGLDRLRMLLQGRQTVFAGQSGVGKSALLNAIQPGLELKVGEVSEWSRKGRHTTRRAELLPLDFGGWIVDTPGIRQMELWDVLPEEVEGFFVEFRPFVPKCKFPDCSHTHESDCGVKRAVAHGLISPCRYESYCRILQDELEQDET
;
A
#
# COMPACT_ATOMS: atom_id res chain seq x y z
N ILE A 1 -2.01 -5.07 -7.91
CA ILE A 1 -1.97 -6.42 -7.33
C ILE A 1 -1.25 -7.33 -8.32
N ASN A 2 -0.09 -7.89 -7.96
CA ASN A 2 0.69 -8.76 -8.85
C ASN A 2 0.33 -10.25 -8.66
N LYS A 3 0.84 -11.11 -9.54
CA LYS A 3 0.68 -12.59 -9.52
C LYS A 3 -0.77 -13.05 -9.68
N VAL A 4 -1.58 -12.30 -10.44
CA VAL A 4 -2.99 -12.66 -10.68
C VAL A 4 -3.16 -13.91 -11.55
N ASP A 5 -2.08 -14.40 -12.15
CA ASP A 5 -2.02 -15.70 -12.82
C ASP A 5 -2.19 -16.90 -11.88
N LEU A 6 -2.04 -16.72 -10.56
CA LEU A 6 -2.13 -17.80 -9.57
C LEU A 6 -3.53 -18.00 -8.98
N ILE A 7 -4.48 -17.10 -9.24
CA ILE A 7 -5.79 -17.09 -8.60
C ILE A 7 -6.90 -16.71 -9.58
N ASP A 8 -8.15 -17.03 -9.23
CA ASP A 8 -9.30 -16.47 -9.93
C ASP A 8 -9.42 -14.98 -9.63
N VAL A 9 -9.31 -14.15 -10.68
CA VAL A 9 -9.46 -12.69 -10.60
C VAL A 9 -10.83 -12.26 -10.10
N ALA A 10 -11.88 -13.08 -10.25
CA ALA A 10 -13.20 -12.80 -9.70
C ALA A 10 -13.16 -12.68 -8.16
N ALA A 11 -12.30 -13.46 -7.50
CA ALA A 11 -12.12 -13.39 -6.05
C ALA A 11 -11.51 -12.06 -5.57
N LEU A 12 -10.84 -11.31 -6.45
CA LEU A 12 -10.28 -9.99 -6.14
C LEU A 12 -11.29 -8.85 -6.28
N GLN A 13 -12.45 -9.08 -6.91
CA GLN A 13 -13.43 -8.01 -7.20
C GLN A 13 -13.85 -7.21 -5.96
N PRO A 14 -14.14 -7.81 -4.79
CA PRO A 14 -14.49 -7.03 -3.60
C PRO A 14 -13.37 -6.09 -3.15
N LEU A 15 -12.12 -6.56 -3.19
CA LEU A 15 -10.95 -5.77 -2.79
C LEU A 15 -10.68 -4.64 -3.78
N VAL A 16 -10.71 -4.95 -5.08
CA VAL A 16 -10.54 -3.97 -6.17
C VAL A 16 -11.64 -2.91 -6.09
N GLY A 17 -12.89 -3.34 -5.93
CA GLY A 17 -14.04 -2.45 -5.83
C GLY A 17 -13.94 -1.51 -4.63
N LEU A 18 -13.54 -2.02 -3.46
CA LEU A 18 -13.34 -1.21 -2.25
C LEU A 18 -12.35 -0.07 -2.51
N TYR A 19 -11.12 -0.37 -2.93
CA TYR A 19 -10.11 0.67 -3.13
C TYR A 19 -10.41 1.60 -4.31
N ALA A 20 -11.06 1.09 -5.37
CA ALA A 20 -11.51 1.92 -6.48
C ALA A 20 -12.59 2.93 -6.06
N GLN A 21 -13.54 2.53 -5.20
CA GLN A 21 -14.57 3.44 -4.65
C GLN A 21 -13.97 4.54 -3.76
N LEU A 22 -12.81 4.28 -3.15
CA LEU A 22 -12.04 5.27 -2.40
C LEU A 22 -11.22 6.21 -3.29
N GLY A 23 -11.22 5.99 -4.62
CA GLY A 23 -10.51 6.81 -5.60
C GLY A 23 -9.08 6.35 -5.92
N TYR A 24 -8.67 5.15 -5.49
CA TYR A 24 -7.35 4.60 -5.81
C TYR A 24 -7.37 3.83 -7.14
N ASP A 25 -6.34 4.03 -7.97
CA ASP A 25 -6.09 3.20 -9.14
C ASP A 25 -5.59 1.80 -8.72
N VAL A 26 -6.40 0.76 -8.98
CA VAL A 26 -6.02 -0.63 -8.72
C VAL A 26 -5.77 -1.34 -10.04
N VAL A 27 -4.51 -1.70 -10.30
CA VAL A 27 -4.13 -2.46 -11.50
C VAL A 27 -3.86 -3.91 -11.11
N LEU A 28 -4.56 -4.85 -11.74
CA LEU A 28 -4.27 -6.28 -11.68
C LEU A 28 -3.16 -6.60 -12.67
N THR A 29 -2.06 -7.19 -12.19
CA THR A 29 -0.87 -7.45 -12.99
C THR A 29 -0.36 -8.87 -12.85
N SER A 30 0.29 -9.38 -13.90
CA SER A 30 1.12 -10.57 -13.83
C SER A 30 2.41 -10.34 -14.60
N ALA A 31 3.54 -10.49 -13.91
CA ALA A 31 4.85 -10.48 -14.55
C ALA A 31 5.08 -11.71 -15.46
N VAL A 32 4.32 -12.80 -15.23
CA VAL A 32 4.45 -14.07 -15.98
C VAL A 32 3.62 -14.02 -17.26
N SER A 33 2.33 -13.69 -17.16
CA SER A 33 1.43 -13.68 -18.31
C SER A 33 1.44 -12.35 -19.08
N GLY A 34 2.02 -11.30 -18.51
CA GLY A 34 2.00 -9.95 -19.06
C GLY A 34 0.70 -9.19 -18.83
N ALA A 35 -0.27 -9.79 -18.13
CA ALA A 35 -1.54 -9.14 -17.82
C ALA A 35 -1.31 -7.80 -17.10
N GLY A 36 -2.01 -6.75 -17.54
CA GLY A 36 -2.01 -5.42 -16.91
C GLY A 36 -0.72 -4.60 -17.05
N LEU A 37 0.32 -5.12 -17.70
CA LEU A 37 1.60 -4.40 -17.82
C LEU A 37 1.48 -3.13 -18.66
N ASP A 38 0.68 -3.12 -19.72
CA ASP A 38 0.49 -1.92 -20.55
C ASP A 38 -0.21 -0.81 -19.78
N ARG A 39 -1.21 -1.15 -18.96
CA ARG A 39 -1.87 -0.18 -18.07
C ARG A 39 -0.88 0.37 -17.04
N LEU A 40 -0.03 -0.49 -16.49
CA LEU A 40 1.01 -0.06 -15.56
C LEU A 40 2.03 0.89 -16.24
N ARG A 41 2.50 0.58 -17.46
CA ARG A 41 3.39 1.47 -18.23
C ARG A 41 2.78 2.86 -18.45
N MET A 42 1.52 2.93 -18.83
CA MET A 42 0.81 4.21 -19.01
C MET A 42 0.75 5.04 -17.71
N LEU A 43 0.58 4.40 -16.56
CA LEU A 43 0.55 5.10 -15.27
C LEU A 43 1.93 5.63 -14.85
N LEU A 44 3.01 4.92 -15.22
CA LEU A 44 4.38 5.28 -14.89
C LEU A 44 4.96 6.36 -15.82
N GLN A 45 4.40 6.49 -17.03
CA GLN A 45 4.91 7.39 -18.04
C GLN A 45 4.99 8.85 -17.55
N GLY A 46 6.18 9.43 -17.65
CA GLY A 46 6.43 10.82 -17.26
C GLY A 46 6.42 11.09 -15.75
N ARG A 47 6.38 10.04 -14.91
CA ARG A 47 6.38 10.15 -13.44
C ARG A 47 7.68 9.62 -12.84
N GLN A 48 7.95 10.02 -11.61
CA GLN A 48 8.95 9.38 -10.75
C GLN A 48 8.19 8.49 -9.75
N THR A 49 8.48 7.19 -9.72
CA THR A 49 7.69 6.22 -8.95
C THR A 49 8.56 5.33 -8.08
N VAL A 50 8.14 5.15 -6.82
CA VAL A 50 8.72 4.19 -5.88
C VAL A 50 7.85 2.92 -5.89
N PHE A 51 8.47 1.75 -5.92
CA PHE A 51 7.76 0.47 -5.78
C PHE A 51 7.80 -0.01 -4.33
N ALA A 52 6.64 -0.03 -3.69
CA ALA A 52 6.45 -0.38 -2.29
C ALA A 52 5.76 -1.75 -2.10
N GLY A 53 6.08 -2.44 -1.01
CA GLY A 53 5.44 -3.69 -0.61
C GLY A 53 6.41 -4.66 0.06
N GLN A 54 5.89 -5.72 0.68
CA GLN A 54 6.69 -6.73 1.37
C GLN A 54 7.68 -7.45 0.44
N SER A 55 8.67 -8.15 1.01
CA SER A 55 9.52 -9.05 0.24
C SER A 55 8.70 -10.18 -0.38
N GLY A 56 9.08 -10.67 -1.57
CA GLY A 56 8.39 -11.79 -2.22
C GLY A 56 7.10 -11.47 -2.98
N VAL A 57 6.53 -10.25 -2.87
CA VAL A 57 5.32 -9.84 -3.64
C VAL A 57 5.58 -9.68 -5.16
N GLY A 58 6.85 -9.74 -5.58
CA GLY A 58 7.24 -9.73 -6.99
C GLY A 58 7.56 -8.36 -7.58
N LYS A 59 8.03 -7.39 -6.77
CA LYS A 59 8.42 -6.04 -7.24
C LYS A 59 9.48 -6.10 -8.35
N SER A 60 10.62 -6.77 -8.11
CA SER A 60 11.71 -6.90 -9.09
C SER A 60 11.27 -7.62 -10.36
N ALA A 61 10.45 -8.68 -10.22
CA ALA A 61 9.90 -9.42 -11.36
C ALA A 61 8.99 -8.52 -12.22
N LEU A 62 8.14 -7.71 -11.56
CA LEU A 62 7.26 -6.77 -12.26
C LEU A 62 8.05 -5.67 -12.96
N LEU A 63 9.09 -5.13 -12.33
CA LEU A 63 9.99 -4.13 -12.91
C LEU A 63 10.71 -4.66 -14.17
N ASN A 64 11.29 -5.86 -14.08
CA ASN A 64 11.91 -6.51 -15.25
C ASN A 64 10.91 -6.79 -16.39
N ALA A 65 9.64 -7.03 -16.07
CA ALA A 65 8.60 -7.28 -17.06
C ALA A 65 8.12 -5.98 -17.75
N ILE A 66 8.02 -4.87 -17.03
CA ILE A 66 7.63 -3.58 -17.63
C ILE A 66 8.76 -2.97 -18.46
N GLN A 67 10.01 -3.15 -18.05
CA GLN A 67 11.22 -2.64 -18.69
C GLN A 67 12.24 -3.77 -18.79
N PRO A 68 12.25 -4.51 -19.92
CA PRO A 68 13.29 -5.49 -20.21
C PRO A 68 14.67 -4.85 -20.15
N GLY A 69 15.65 -5.54 -19.58
CA GLY A 69 17.04 -5.05 -19.49
C GLY A 69 17.41 -4.29 -18.22
N LEU A 70 16.48 -4.10 -17.25
CA LEU A 70 16.85 -3.59 -15.92
C LEU A 70 17.72 -4.58 -15.11
N GLU A 71 17.73 -5.86 -15.49
CA GLU A 71 18.51 -6.96 -14.87
C GLU A 71 18.44 -6.99 -13.34
N LEU A 72 17.30 -6.56 -12.76
CA LEU A 72 17.13 -6.54 -11.31
C LEU A 72 17.14 -7.98 -10.80
N LYS A 73 17.86 -8.21 -9.70
CA LYS A 73 17.95 -9.54 -9.08
C LYS A 73 16.55 -10.02 -8.67
N VAL A 74 16.08 -11.08 -9.32
CA VAL A 74 14.87 -11.83 -8.94
C VAL A 74 15.34 -13.10 -8.25
N GLY A 75 15.27 -13.15 -6.93
CA GLY A 75 15.51 -14.36 -6.15
C GLY A 75 14.20 -14.96 -5.64
N GLU A 76 14.16 -16.29 -5.47
CA GLU A 76 13.18 -16.93 -4.58
C GLU A 76 13.31 -16.32 -3.18
N VAL A 77 12.23 -16.31 -2.40
CA VAL A 77 12.22 -15.77 -1.03
C VAL A 77 13.41 -16.37 -0.29
N SER A 78 14.43 -15.55 -0.02
CA SER A 78 15.65 -16.03 0.59
C SER A 78 15.38 -16.36 2.06
N GLU A 79 15.05 -17.62 2.34
CA GLU A 79 15.64 -18.28 3.49
C GLU A 79 17.16 -18.24 3.28
N TRP A 80 17.94 -17.79 4.29
CA TRP A 80 19.40 -17.56 4.26
C TRP A 80 19.81 -16.12 3.86
N SER A 81 20.57 -15.32 4.62
CA SER A 81 21.63 -15.68 5.56
C SER A 81 21.89 -14.60 6.63
N ARG A 82 22.24 -15.07 7.83
CA ARG A 82 23.00 -14.31 8.84
C ARG A 82 24.31 -13.80 8.20
N LYS A 83 24.65 -12.53 8.45
CA LYS A 83 25.94 -11.88 8.13
C LYS A 83 26.28 -11.79 6.63
N GLY A 84 25.97 -10.66 6.01
CA GLY A 84 26.47 -10.30 4.70
C GLY A 84 26.10 -8.86 4.34
N ARG A 85 27.06 -7.96 4.50
CA ARG A 85 26.97 -6.51 4.27
C ARG A 85 26.73 -6.23 2.77
N HIS A 86 25.47 -6.12 2.37
CA HIS A 86 25.09 -5.51 1.08
C HIS A 86 24.50 -4.12 1.36
N THR A 87 25.40 -3.14 1.43
CA THR A 87 25.12 -1.71 1.54
C THR A 87 24.90 -1.11 0.14
N THR A 88 23.70 -1.17 -0.42
CA THR A 88 23.29 -0.20 -1.43
C THR A 88 22.92 1.07 -0.65
N ARG A 89 23.86 2.01 -0.53
CA ARG A 89 23.75 3.19 0.35
C ARG A 89 23.08 4.40 -0.33
N ARG A 90 22.69 4.27 -1.60
CA ARG A 90 22.12 5.34 -2.43
C ARG A 90 20.85 4.83 -3.10
N ALA A 91 19.81 5.67 -3.11
CA ALA A 91 18.66 5.46 -3.98
C ALA A 91 19.10 5.75 -5.42
N GLU A 92 18.77 4.87 -6.35
CA GLU A 92 19.08 5.04 -7.77
C GLU A 92 17.81 5.39 -8.54
N LEU A 93 17.92 6.30 -9.50
CA LEU A 93 16.85 6.63 -10.43
C LEU A 93 17.09 5.89 -11.74
N LEU A 94 16.25 4.88 -11.99
CA LEU A 94 16.30 4.06 -13.20
C LEU A 94 15.37 4.68 -14.26
N PRO A 95 15.89 5.17 -15.40
CA PRO A 95 15.07 5.69 -16.47
C PRO A 95 14.27 4.55 -17.13
N LEU A 96 13.05 4.86 -17.59
CA LEU A 96 12.20 3.95 -18.36
C LEU A 96 12.23 4.35 -19.84
N ASP A 97 12.36 3.39 -20.76
CA ASP A 97 12.45 3.68 -22.21
C ASP A 97 11.20 4.36 -22.77
N PHE A 98 10.05 4.12 -22.14
CA PHE A 98 8.77 4.76 -22.48
C PHE A 98 8.56 6.11 -21.76
N GLY A 99 9.56 6.60 -21.03
CA GLY A 99 9.55 7.84 -20.27
C GLY A 99 9.11 7.67 -18.82
N GLY A 100 9.70 8.45 -17.92
CA GLY A 100 9.52 8.32 -16.46
C GLY A 100 10.73 7.67 -15.79
N TRP A 101 10.62 7.47 -14.47
CA TRP A 101 11.71 6.99 -13.63
C TRP A 101 11.20 6.07 -12.52
N ILE A 102 11.97 5.03 -12.23
CA ILE A 102 11.80 4.19 -11.04
C ILE A 102 12.84 4.58 -10.01
N VAL A 103 12.40 4.82 -8.78
CA VAL A 103 13.28 5.02 -7.64
C VAL A 103 13.58 3.65 -7.03
N ASP A 104 14.77 3.11 -7.27
CA ASP A 104 15.23 1.91 -6.59
C ASP A 104 15.79 2.32 -5.22
N THR A 105 14.95 2.19 -4.21
CA THR A 105 15.34 2.36 -2.80
C THR A 105 15.83 1.02 -2.25
N PRO A 106 16.92 0.99 -1.47
CA PRO A 106 17.35 -0.22 -0.77
C PRO A 106 16.16 -0.80 -0.01
N GLY A 107 15.81 -2.06 -0.32
CA GLY A 107 14.50 -2.64 -0.03
C GLY A 107 13.94 -2.19 1.31
N ILE A 108 12.88 -1.37 1.26
CA ILE A 108 12.11 -0.95 2.43
C ILE A 108 11.72 -2.24 3.16
N ARG A 109 12.43 -2.55 4.25
CA ARG A 109 12.24 -3.80 5.00
C ARG A 109 10.97 -3.74 5.84
N GLN A 110 10.57 -2.53 6.22
CA GLN A 110 9.38 -2.23 6.98
C GLN A 110 8.89 -0.84 6.58
N MET A 111 7.61 -0.73 6.27
CA MET A 111 6.93 0.57 6.26
C MET A 111 6.41 0.75 7.67
N GLU A 112 7.15 1.49 8.47
CA GLU A 112 6.64 2.05 9.72
C GLU A 112 6.06 3.43 9.40
N LEU A 113 5.06 3.83 10.16
CA LEU A 113 4.66 5.23 10.21
C LEU A 113 5.68 5.92 11.10
N TRP A 114 6.38 6.92 10.56
CA TRP A 114 7.37 7.68 11.32
C TRP A 114 6.75 9.03 11.65
N ASP A 115 6.92 9.48 12.90
CA ASP A 115 6.46 10.78 13.37
C ASP A 115 4.95 11.02 13.11
N VAL A 116 4.12 10.01 13.36
CA VAL A 116 2.65 10.11 13.27
C VAL A 116 2.08 10.27 14.66
N LEU A 117 1.31 11.34 14.88
CA LEU A 117 0.55 11.48 16.12
C LEU A 117 -0.75 10.66 16.05
N PRO A 118 -1.23 10.07 17.16
CA PRO A 118 -2.48 9.31 17.20
C PRO A 118 -3.68 10.06 16.60
N GLU A 119 -3.78 11.36 16.83
CA GLU A 119 -4.83 12.23 16.25
C GLU A 119 -4.75 12.37 14.71
N GLU A 120 -3.60 12.12 14.09
CA GLU A 120 -3.42 12.21 12.63
C GLU A 120 -3.88 10.94 11.90
N VAL A 121 -3.98 9.81 12.61
CA VAL A 121 -4.29 8.50 12.04
C VAL A 121 -5.62 8.51 11.30
N GLU A 122 -6.65 9.22 11.81
CA GLU A 122 -7.95 9.33 11.13
C GLU A 122 -7.84 10.00 9.76
N GLY A 123 -6.87 10.92 9.59
CA GLY A 123 -6.62 11.65 8.35
C GLY A 123 -6.12 10.78 7.20
N PHE A 124 -5.54 9.62 7.53
CA PHE A 124 -5.05 8.63 6.57
C PHE A 124 -6.15 7.73 5.99
N PHE A 125 -7.36 7.80 6.55
CA PHE A 125 -8.54 7.08 6.05
C PHE A 125 -9.47 8.08 5.34
N VAL A 126 -9.31 8.19 4.01
CA VAL A 126 -10.05 9.17 3.19
C VAL A 126 -11.56 9.06 3.35
N GLU A 127 -12.07 7.86 3.59
CA GLU A 127 -13.49 7.57 3.80
C GLU A 127 -14.04 8.05 5.15
N PHE A 128 -13.21 8.42 6.13
CA PHE A 128 -13.66 8.91 7.42
C PHE A 128 -14.11 10.37 7.34
N ARG A 129 -13.49 11.18 6.47
CA ARG A 129 -13.67 12.63 6.36
C ARG A 129 -15.13 13.11 6.37
N PRO A 130 -16.09 12.45 5.66
CA PRO A 130 -17.49 12.88 5.67
C PRO A 130 -18.26 12.58 6.97
N PHE A 131 -17.68 11.78 7.87
CA PHE A 131 -18.33 11.25 9.06
C PHE A 131 -17.72 11.75 10.37
N VAL A 132 -16.45 12.19 10.38
CA VAL A 132 -15.81 12.81 11.55
C VAL A 132 -16.64 13.99 12.09
N PRO A 133 -17.14 14.95 11.26
CA PRO A 133 -17.98 16.05 11.77
C PRO A 133 -19.34 15.61 12.33
N LYS A 134 -19.71 14.34 12.19
CA LYS A 134 -20.95 13.77 12.72
C LYS A 134 -20.74 13.09 14.07
N CYS A 135 -19.53 13.10 14.61
CA CYS A 135 -19.27 12.68 15.98
C CYS A 135 -19.83 13.70 16.97
N LYS A 136 -20.28 13.23 18.12
CA LYS A 136 -20.77 14.10 19.20
C LYS A 136 -19.64 14.90 19.85
N PHE A 137 -18.45 14.31 19.95
CA PHE A 137 -17.30 14.86 20.64
C PHE A 137 -16.24 15.32 19.63
N PRO A 138 -15.63 16.51 19.81
CA PRO A 138 -14.57 17.02 18.93
C PRO A 138 -13.28 16.18 18.94
N ASP A 139 -13.01 15.51 20.06
CA ASP A 139 -11.84 14.67 20.35
C ASP A 139 -12.16 13.16 20.23
N CYS A 140 -13.16 12.83 19.42
CA CYS A 140 -13.59 11.45 19.22
C CYS A 140 -12.49 10.62 18.53
N SER A 141 -11.94 9.63 19.25
CA SER A 141 -11.00 8.63 18.73
C SER A 141 -11.66 7.56 17.84
N HIS A 142 -12.99 7.60 17.73
CA HIS A 142 -13.81 6.64 16.96
C HIS A 142 -13.68 5.18 17.41
N THR A 143 -13.27 4.93 18.65
CA THR A 143 -13.07 3.57 19.18
C THR A 143 -14.15 3.21 20.20
N HIS A 144 -14.08 3.82 21.38
CA HIS A 144 -14.90 3.52 22.54
C HIS A 144 -16.16 4.41 22.64
N GLU A 145 -16.20 5.53 21.92
CA GLU A 145 -17.29 6.49 21.97
C GLU A 145 -18.61 5.89 21.48
N SER A 146 -19.70 6.20 22.18
CA SER A 146 -21.04 5.67 21.89
C SER A 146 -21.75 6.44 20.77
N ASP A 147 -21.49 7.74 20.63
CA ASP A 147 -22.10 8.61 19.62
C ASP A 147 -21.05 9.09 18.60
N CYS A 148 -20.58 8.14 17.80
CA CYS A 148 -19.52 8.33 16.82
C CYS A 148 -20.06 8.20 15.38
N GLY A 149 -19.83 9.22 14.55
CA GLY A 149 -20.23 9.27 13.15
C GLY A 149 -19.56 8.18 12.31
N VAL A 150 -18.28 7.89 12.57
CA VAL A 150 -17.51 6.83 11.89
C VAL A 150 -18.08 5.45 12.22
N LYS A 151 -18.31 5.13 13.51
CA LYS A 151 -18.90 3.84 13.92
C LYS A 151 -20.30 3.63 13.34
N ARG A 152 -21.11 4.69 13.25
CA ARG A 152 -22.41 4.61 12.53
C ARG A 152 -22.21 4.32 11.05
N ALA A 153 -21.27 4.99 10.39
CA ALA A 153 -20.98 4.75 8.98
C ALA A 153 -20.51 3.30 8.71
N VAL A 154 -19.71 2.72 9.62
CA VAL A 154 -19.36 1.30 9.59
C VAL A 154 -20.60 0.42 9.72
N ALA A 155 -21.48 0.68 10.71
CA ALA A 155 -22.71 -0.08 10.91
C ALA A 155 -23.68 -0.02 9.71
N HIS A 156 -23.66 1.09 8.96
CA HIS A 156 -24.44 1.27 7.74
C HIS A 156 -23.76 0.76 6.46
N GLY A 157 -22.56 0.18 6.55
CA GLY A 157 -21.82 -0.32 5.39
C GLY A 157 -21.24 0.78 4.49
N LEU A 158 -21.18 2.02 4.96
CA LEU A 158 -20.57 3.15 4.25
C LEU A 158 -19.05 3.17 4.40
N ILE A 159 -18.54 2.55 5.47
CA ILE A 159 -17.12 2.28 5.70
C ILE A 159 -16.95 0.77 5.83
N SER A 160 -15.97 0.21 5.13
CA SER A 160 -15.66 -1.22 5.22
C SER A 160 -15.20 -1.59 6.64
N PRO A 161 -15.76 -2.65 7.26
CA PRO A 161 -15.30 -3.12 8.57
C PRO A 161 -13.80 -3.41 8.63
N CYS A 162 -13.25 -4.02 7.58
CA CYS A 162 -11.81 -4.31 7.49
C CYS A 162 -10.95 -3.03 7.49
N ARG A 163 -11.44 -1.94 6.89
CA ARG A 163 -10.76 -0.63 6.92
C ARG A 163 -10.81 -0.04 8.33
N TYR A 164 -11.97 -0.08 8.98
CA TYR A 164 -12.11 0.38 10.37
C TYR A 164 -11.25 -0.44 11.35
N GLU A 165 -11.19 -1.76 11.21
CA GLU A 165 -10.29 -2.62 12.01
C GLU A 165 -8.82 -2.32 11.76
N SER A 166 -8.45 -1.94 10.53
CA SER A 166 -7.09 -1.48 10.22
C SER A 166 -6.78 -0.14 10.89
N TYR A 167 -7.76 0.77 10.94
CA TYR A 167 -7.64 2.03 11.68
C TYR A 167 -7.41 1.79 13.18
N CYS A 168 -8.25 0.98 13.82
CA CYS A 168 -8.11 0.67 15.25
C CYS A 168 -6.74 0.08 15.59
N ARG A 169 -6.22 -0.82 14.73
CA ARG A 169 -4.89 -1.42 14.93
C ARG A 169 -3.77 -0.40 14.82
N ILE A 170 -3.77 0.43 13.77
CA ILE A 170 -2.75 1.48 13.61
C ILE A 170 -2.81 2.45 14.79
N LEU A 171 -4.00 2.92 15.16
CA LEU A 171 -4.17 3.84 16.29
C LEU A 171 -3.63 3.24 17.59
N GLN A 172 -3.91 1.96 17.85
CA GLN A 172 -3.38 1.28 19.03
C GLN A 172 -1.84 1.19 18.99
N ASP A 173 -1.27 0.81 17.84
CA ASP A 173 0.18 0.71 17.67
C ASP A 173 0.89 2.06 17.89
N GLU A 174 0.28 3.19 17.48
CA GLU A 174 0.83 4.54 17.72
C GLU A 174 0.68 4.99 19.18
N LEU A 175 -0.45 4.69 19.83
CA LEU A 175 -0.66 5.01 21.25
C LEU A 175 0.34 4.28 22.16
N GLU A 176 0.68 3.03 21.83
CA GLU A 176 1.70 2.26 22.57
C GLU A 176 3.13 2.80 22.37
N GLN A 177 3.40 3.42 21.21
CA GLN A 177 4.70 4.03 20.91
C GLN A 177 4.90 5.38 21.62
N ASP A 178 3.86 6.21 21.72
CA ASP A 178 3.91 7.51 22.42
C ASP A 178 4.12 7.38 23.95
N GLU A 179 3.78 6.23 24.53
CA GLU A 179 3.98 5.94 25.96
C GLU A 179 5.44 5.54 26.31
N THR A 180 6.32 5.37 25.33
CA THR A 180 7.70 4.86 25.48
C THR A 180 8.76 5.95 25.31
#